data_AF-A0A5K1B3D0-F1
#
_entry.id   AF-A0A5K1B3D0-F1
#
_cell.length_a   1.000
_cell.length_b   1.000
_cell.length_c   1.000
_cell.angle_alpha   90.00
_cell.angle_beta   90.00
_cell.angle_gamma   90.00
#
_symmetry.space_group_name_H-M   'P 1'
#
loop_
_entity.id
_entity.type
_entity.pdbx_description
1 polymer ?
#
loop_
_entity_poly.entity_id
_entity_poly.type
_entity_poly.pdbx_seq_one_letter_code
_entity_poly.pdbx_strand_id
1 'polypeptide(L)' 'LTIKVCYDDPGMAEEKTLYTEDDFRDFLTRRGWTGLREFPGFRNEFTAFRSLDTLDDLRPGCMYQGARLLSE' A
#
# COMPACT_ATOMS: atom_id res chain seq x y z
N LEU A 1 3.47 -5.72 -11.17
CA LEU A 1 2.62 -4.58 -10.78
C LEU A 1 3.48 -3.53 -10.08
N THR A 2 3.40 -2.27 -10.52
CA THR A 2 4.19 -1.18 -9.92
C THR A 2 3.27 -0.22 -9.18
N ILE A 3 3.56 0.01 -7.90
CA ILE A 3 2.78 0.86 -7.00
C ILE A 3 3.69 1.92 -6.35
N LYS A 4 3.11 3.03 -5.90
CA LYS A 4 3.79 4.01 -5.05
C LYS A 4 3.38 3.78 -3.61
N VAL A 5 4.34 3.70 -2.69
CA VAL A 5 4.04 3.51 -1.26
C VAL A 5 4.69 4.57 -0.40
N CYS A 6 3.91 5.15 0.51
CA CYS A 6 4.28 6.20 1.45
C CYS A 6 4.28 5.68 2.88
N TYR A 7 5.23 6.15 3.69
CA TYR A 7 5.43 5.70 5.07
C TYR A 7 4.68 6.57 6.08
N ASP A 8 4.76 7.89 5.91
CA ASP A 8 4.30 8.90 6.88
C ASP A 8 4.17 10.27 6.20
N ASP A 9 5.21 10.67 5.46
CA ASP A 9 5.25 11.94 4.74
C ASP A 9 5.11 11.72 3.22
N PRO A 10 4.18 12.39 2.53
CA PRO A 10 3.93 12.21 1.09
C PRO A 10 5.15 12.52 0.21
N GLY A 11 6.17 13.20 0.75
CA GLY A 11 7.46 13.39 0.08
C GLY A 11 8.36 12.15 0.00
N MET A 12 8.07 11.10 0.78
CA MET A 12 8.88 9.87 0.88
C MET A 12 8.18 8.67 0.22
N ALA A 13 7.53 8.91 -0.92
CA ALA A 13 6.91 7.84 -1.71
C ALA A 13 7.97 7.00 -2.45
N GLU A 14 8.01 5.69 -2.20
CA GLU A 14 8.87 4.74 -2.90
C GLU A 14 8.08 4.02 -3.99
N GLU A 15 8.63 3.92 -5.20
CA GLU A 15 8.08 3.04 -6.24
C GLU A 15 8.52 1.60 -6.01
N LYS A 16 7.54 0.70 -5.84
CA LYS A 16 7.78 -0.71 -5.65
C LYS A 16 7.17 -1.51 -6.79
N THR A 17 7.99 -2.37 -7.39
CA THR A 17 7.51 -3.36 -8.36
C THR A 17 7.38 -4.70 -7.66
N LEU A 18 6.16 -5.22 -7.65
CA LEU A 18 5.76 -6.50 -7.09
C LEU A 18 5.46 -7.47 -8.24
N TYR A 19 6.07 -8.65 -8.23
CA TYR A 19 5.92 -9.64 -9.31
C TYR A 19 4.96 -10.75 -8.93
N THR A 20 4.90 -11.09 -7.64
CA THR A 20 4.04 -12.14 -7.08
C THR A 20 3.33 -11.68 -5.81
N GLU A 21 2.31 -12.44 -5.38
CA GLU A 21 1.62 -12.19 -4.11
C GLU A 21 2.54 -12.46 -2.91
N ASP A 22 3.45 -13.42 -3.02
CA ASP A 22 4.48 -13.69 -2.02
C ASP A 22 5.45 -12.51 -1.86
N ASP A 23 5.85 -11.85 -2.95
CA ASP A 23 6.65 -10.61 -2.87
C ASP A 23 5.91 -9.51 -2.12
N PHE A 24 4.58 -9.43 -2.30
CA PHE A 24 3.75 -8.45 -1.61
C PHE A 24 3.67 -8.76 -0.11
N ARG A 25 3.41 -10.01 0.26
CA ARG A 25 3.38 -10.45 1.67
C ARG A 25 4.74 -10.26 2.35
N ASP A 26 5.84 -10.58 1.66
CA ASP A 26 7.20 -10.33 2.17
C ASP A 26 7.48 -8.83 2.31
N PHE A 27 7.06 -8.01 1.34
CA PHE A 27 7.19 -6.55 1.41
C PHE A 27 6.44 -5.96 2.61
N LEU A 28 5.19 -6.38 2.86
CA LEU A 28 4.42 -5.99 4.03
C LEU A 28 5.13 -6.42 5.32
N THR A 29 5.52 -7.69 5.40
CA THR A 29 6.14 -8.30 6.60
C THR A 29 7.47 -7.63 6.95
N ARG A 30 8.35 -7.39 5.96
CA ARG A 30 9.64 -6.71 6.17
C ARG A 30 9.50 -5.32 6.77
N ARG A 31 8.36 -4.67 6.53
CA ARG A 31 8.08 -3.31 7.02
C ARG A 31 7.15 -3.31 8.24
N GLY A 32 6.76 -4.48 8.74
CA GLY A 32 5.83 -4.61 9.87
C GLY A 32 4.42 -4.11 9.55
N TRP A 33 4.05 -4.14 8.27
CA TRP A 33 2.73 -3.73 7.81
C TRP A 33 1.80 -4.93 7.72
N THR A 34 0.54 -4.71 8.05
CA THR A 34 -0.51 -5.73 7.91
C THR A 34 -1.29 -5.59 6.61
N GLY A 35 -1.12 -4.47 5.92
CA GLY A 35 -1.70 -4.23 4.60
C GLY A 35 -1.31 -2.84 4.07
N LEU A 36 -1.85 -2.51 2.91
CA LEU A 36 -1.75 -1.17 2.33
C LEU A 36 -3.09 -0.45 2.37
N ARG A 37 -3.07 0.86 2.43
CA ARG A 37 -4.27 1.71 2.37
C ARG A 37 -4.16 2.68 1.21
N GLU A 38 -5.16 2.74 0.35
CA GLU A 38 -5.15 3.70 -0.77
C GLU A 38 -5.21 5.14 -0.24
N PHE A 39 -4.37 6.02 -0.80
CA PHE A 39 -4.35 7.42 -0.42
C PHE A 39 -5.48 8.17 -1.14
N PRO A 40 -6.40 8.86 -0.43
CA PRO A 40 -7.65 9.39 -1.00
C PRO A 40 -7.47 10.55 -1.99
N GLY A 41 -6.23 10.99 -2.26
CA GLY A 41 -5.93 12.09 -3.17
C GLY A 41 -5.85 11.70 -4.65
N PHE A 42 -5.92 10.41 -5.00
CA PHE A 42 -5.68 9.95 -6.37
C PHE A 42 -6.95 9.75 -7.23
N ARG A 43 -8.15 9.67 -6.64
CA ARG A 43 -9.41 9.65 -7.41
C ARG A 43 -10.65 10.07 -6.60
N ASN A 44 -11.57 10.75 -7.29
CA ASN A 44 -12.83 11.29 -6.80
C ASN A 44 -13.91 10.21 -6.56
N GLU A 45 -13.59 9.11 -5.88
CA GLU A 45 -14.58 8.11 -5.52
C GLU A 45 -14.28 7.60 -4.13
N PHE A 46 -15.33 7.28 -3.40
CA PHE A 46 -15.35 6.93 -1.99
C PHE A 46 -14.64 5.57 -1.75
N THR A 47 -13.32 5.46 -2.02
CA THR A 47 -12.54 4.31 -1.60
C THR A 47 -12.40 4.41 -0.10
N ALA A 48 -13.38 3.79 0.58
CA ALA A 48 -13.32 3.57 2.02
C ALA A 48 -11.95 2.99 2.38
N PHE A 49 -11.47 3.36 3.56
CA PHE A 49 -10.20 3.01 4.21
C PHE A 49 -9.97 1.48 4.34
N ARG A 50 -10.02 0.75 3.23
CA ARG A 50 -9.88 -0.69 3.15
C ARG A 50 -8.40 -1.01 3.12
N SER A 51 -7.98 -1.88 4.02
CA SER A 51 -6.68 -2.53 3.95
C SER A 51 -6.68 -3.45 2.73
N LEU A 52 -5.74 -3.24 1.83
CA LEU A 52 -5.48 -4.11 0.69
C LEU A 52 -4.44 -5.12 1.14
N ASP A 53 -4.87 -6.36 1.27
CA ASP A 53 -4.06 -7.51 1.68
C ASP A 53 -3.71 -8.45 0.51
N THR A 54 -4.23 -8.19 -0.69
CA THR A 54 -3.91 -8.93 -1.92
C THR A 54 -3.22 -8.08 -2.97
N LEU A 55 -2.42 -8.73 -3.84
CA LEU A 55 -1.77 -8.07 -4.98
C LEU A 55 -2.80 -7.58 -6.03
N ASP A 56 -3.92 -8.30 -6.18
CA ASP A 56 -4.93 -8.03 -7.21
C ASP A 56 -5.75 -6.76 -6.90
N ASP A 57 -5.91 -6.45 -5.61
CA ASP A 57 -6.52 -5.22 -5.12
C ASP A 57 -5.69 -3.96 -5.42
N LEU A 58 -4.39 -4.12 -5.71
CA LEU A 58 -3.50 -3.02 -6.01
C LEU A 58 -3.62 -2.58 -7.48
N ARG A 59 -3.66 -1.27 -7.69
CA ARG A 59 -3.77 -0.66 -9.00
C ARG A 59 -2.45 0.03 -9.39
N PRO A 60 -2.03 -0.12 -10.66
CA PRO A 60 -0.84 0.57 -11.13
C PRO A 60 -1.05 2.08 -11.12
N GLY A 61 -0.05 2.82 -10.66
CA GLY A 61 -0.07 4.28 -10.59
C GLY A 61 -0.81 4.87 -9.39
N CYS A 62 -1.49 4.06 -8.57
CA CYS A 62 -2.04 4.50 -7.29
C CYS A 62 -0.95 4.64 -6.22
N MET A 63 -1.21 5.53 -5.27
CA MET A 63 -0.38 5.74 -4.09
C MET A 63 -1.03 5.09 -2.88
N TYR A 64 -0.24 4.33 -2.13
CA TYR A 64 -0.66 3.58 -0.97
C TYR A 64 0.12 4.01 0.26
N GLN A 65 -0.47 3.86 1.43
CA GLN A 65 0.18 4.06 2.71
C GLN A 65 0.24 2.72 3.46
N GLY A 66 1.38 2.44 4.10
CA GLY A 66 1.50 1.26 4.95
C GLY A 66 0.53 1.30 6.12
N ALA A 67 -0.36 0.31 6.22
CA ALA A 67 -1.22 0.13 7.38
C ALA A 67 -0.46 -0.72 8.42
N ARG A 68 -0.27 -0.13 9.61
CA ARG A 68 0.28 -0.81 10.78
C ARG A 68 -0.88 -1.08 11.72
N LEU A 69 -0.96 -2.26 12.32
CA LEU A 69 -1.75 -2.39 13.56
C LEU A 69 -1.06 -1.46 14.56
N LEU A 70 -1.72 -0.39 15.00
CA LEU A 70 -1.32 0.29 16.21
C LEU A 70 -1.41 -0.76 17.33
N SER A 71 -0.28 -1.37 17.66
CA SER A 71 -0.11 -1.98 18.96
C SER A 71 0.11 -0.81 19.90
N GLU A 72 -0.80 -0.67 20.86
CA GLU A 72 -0.80 0.36 21.93
C GLU A 72 0.57 0.51 22.62
#